data_AF-D7FLI5-F1
#
_entry.id   AF-D7FLI5-F1
#
_cell.length_a   1.000
_cell.length_b   1.000
_cell.length_c   1.000
_cell.angle_alpha   90.00
_cell.angle_beta   90.00
_cell.angle_gamma   90.00
#
_symmetry.space_group_name_H-M   'P 1'
#
loop_
_entity.id
_entity.type
_entity.pdbx_description
1 polymer ?
#
loop_
_entity_poly.entity_id
_entity_poly.type
_entity_poly.pdbx_seq_one_letter_code
_entity_poly.pdbx_strand_id
1 'polypeptide(L)'
;MEKVRTYEGARLPAPEAMFPAPLDSEKCERWAVLTSIFEPTDTVRQLGAAEDWCVVVVGDQNGPAEYNVEGVIYLTPQDQEQLPYRIVPLLPWNHFGRKNIGYLYAVHHGATVIYDVDDDNALIHPEAGVPHALSPVTPASTTSFAVGPEAFVHNPYGCFGGPGNVWPRGFPLDSINDADSNRCDEVAVDSAGESAAPEEGWRLGVVQALANHDPDVDAVYRLTYPPGGLPFDFEVPDPVPEGMSSLKIVPPAAFTPYNAQATLHFPPAFWGMLLPVTVHGRVSDIWRSYFTQTLLTSTGAVTAFAPAWVEQIRNPHNYLADFQAELPLYEQSGALVAFLDGHRRQSVAASEAGVGLPERIDALMVEMYEYGVLEQADVQLSQAWLEDLYSVGYNPNSTG
;
A
#
# COMPACT_ATOMS: atom_id res chain seq x y z
N MET A 1 -3.70 -13.66 18.45
CA MET A 1 -5.12 -13.26 18.36
C MET A 1 -6.00 -14.48 18.57
N GLU A 2 -7.23 -14.32 19.06
CA GLU A 2 -8.21 -15.40 19.25
C GLU A 2 -9.37 -15.26 18.26
N LYS A 3 -9.93 -16.38 17.80
CA LYS A 3 -11.11 -16.38 16.93
C LYS A 3 -12.33 -15.93 17.74
N VAL A 4 -12.98 -14.86 17.30
CA VAL A 4 -14.14 -14.25 18.00
C VAL A 4 -15.47 -14.51 17.31
N ARG A 5 -15.45 -14.93 16.04
CA ARG A 5 -16.64 -15.25 15.24
C ARG A 5 -16.32 -16.23 14.11
N THR A 6 -17.35 -16.79 13.49
CA THR A 6 -17.23 -17.70 12.34
C THR A 6 -17.91 -17.07 11.12
N TYR A 7 -17.28 -17.18 9.95
CA TYR A 7 -17.87 -16.71 8.71
C TYR A 7 -18.82 -17.76 8.12
N GLU A 8 -20.09 -17.37 7.95
CA GLU A 8 -21.14 -18.21 7.36
C GLU A 8 -21.60 -17.70 5.99
N GLY A 9 -20.93 -16.67 5.46
CA GLY A 9 -21.28 -16.06 4.17
C GLY A 9 -20.78 -16.87 2.97
N ALA A 10 -21.13 -16.39 1.77
CA ALA A 10 -20.61 -16.94 0.53
C ALA A 10 -19.08 -16.80 0.48
N ARG A 11 -18.41 -17.80 -0.09
CA ARG A 11 -16.99 -17.73 -0.46
C ARG A 11 -16.84 -17.06 -1.81
N LEU A 12 -15.60 -16.84 -2.23
CA LEU A 12 -15.26 -16.26 -3.53
C LEU A 12 -16.16 -16.82 -4.66
N PRO A 13 -16.98 -15.98 -5.31
CA PRO A 13 -17.80 -16.38 -6.44
C PRO A 13 -16.95 -16.75 -7.67
N ALA A 14 -17.56 -17.47 -8.62
CA ALA A 14 -16.91 -17.77 -9.89
C ALA A 14 -16.81 -16.49 -10.74
N PRO A 15 -15.71 -16.28 -11.50
CA PRO A 15 -15.56 -15.09 -12.33
C PRO A 15 -16.74 -14.91 -13.29
N GLU A 16 -17.29 -13.70 -13.30
CA GLU A 16 -18.38 -13.30 -14.19
C GLU A 16 -17.87 -12.76 -15.54
N ALA A 17 -18.78 -12.20 -16.35
CA ALA A 17 -18.46 -11.63 -17.66
C ALA A 17 -17.50 -10.42 -17.56
N MET A 18 -16.61 -10.33 -18.53
CA MET A 18 -15.69 -9.20 -18.73
C MET A 18 -16.46 -7.89 -18.91
N PHE A 19 -15.93 -6.81 -18.35
CA PHE A 19 -16.38 -5.47 -18.66
C PHE A 19 -15.95 -5.06 -20.08
N PRO A 20 -16.69 -4.13 -20.73
CA PRO A 20 -16.26 -3.57 -22.00
C PRO A 20 -14.88 -2.93 -21.86
N ALA A 21 -13.95 -3.31 -22.73
CA ALA A 21 -12.62 -2.71 -22.75
C ALA A 21 -12.74 -1.19 -22.99
N PRO A 22 -11.92 -0.37 -22.31
CA PRO A 22 -11.88 1.07 -22.55
C PRO A 22 -11.38 1.38 -23.95
N LEU A 23 -11.69 2.59 -24.44
CA LEU A 23 -11.18 3.06 -25.71
C LEU A 23 -9.66 3.14 -25.68
N ASP A 24 -8.99 2.92 -26.81
CA ASP A 24 -7.52 3.00 -26.86
C ASP A 24 -6.99 4.39 -26.46
N SER A 25 -7.79 5.45 -26.67
CA SER A 25 -7.49 6.82 -26.23
C SER A 25 -7.58 7.03 -24.71
N GLU A 26 -8.19 6.10 -23.98
CA GLU A 26 -8.34 6.14 -22.53
C GLU A 26 -7.33 5.24 -21.82
N LYS A 27 -6.54 4.45 -22.57
CA LYS A 27 -5.51 3.56 -22.01
C LYS A 27 -4.25 4.33 -21.65
N CYS A 28 -3.68 3.94 -20.52
CA CYS A 28 -2.45 4.54 -20.01
C CYS A 28 -1.71 3.54 -19.13
N GLU A 29 -0.39 3.47 -19.28
CA GLU A 29 0.44 2.50 -18.54
C GLU A 29 0.72 2.96 -17.09
N ARG A 30 0.77 4.27 -16.85
CA ARG A 30 1.16 4.83 -15.54
C ARG A 30 0.04 5.72 -15.02
N TRP A 31 -0.51 5.36 -13.87
CA TRP A 31 -1.65 6.04 -13.28
C TRP A 31 -1.33 6.58 -11.89
N ALA A 32 -1.51 7.88 -11.67
CA ALA A 32 -1.60 8.44 -10.33
C ALA A 32 -3.07 8.38 -9.88
N VAL A 33 -3.30 7.81 -8.70
CA VAL A 33 -4.64 7.62 -8.13
C VAL A 33 -4.73 8.36 -6.81
N LEU A 34 -5.69 9.27 -6.71
CA LEU A 34 -5.96 10.08 -5.52
C LEU A 34 -7.44 10.04 -5.16
N THR A 35 -7.74 10.29 -3.90
CA THR A 35 -9.04 10.82 -3.45
C THR A 35 -8.85 12.24 -2.99
N SER A 36 -9.87 13.09 -3.16
CA SER A 36 -9.82 14.44 -2.60
C SER A 36 -11.22 14.98 -2.31
N ILE A 37 -11.30 15.74 -1.22
CA ILE A 37 -12.45 16.58 -0.86
C ILE A 37 -12.12 18.07 -0.96
N PHE A 38 -10.92 18.40 -1.44
CA PHE A 38 -10.42 19.76 -1.55
C PHE A 38 -10.41 20.23 -3.00
N GLU A 39 -10.34 21.54 -3.20
CA GLU A 39 -9.98 22.12 -4.50
C GLU A 39 -8.60 21.63 -4.93
N PRO A 40 -8.28 21.65 -6.24
CA PRO A 40 -7.00 21.13 -6.71
C PRO A 40 -5.81 21.72 -5.96
N THR A 41 -4.91 20.86 -5.48
CA THR A 41 -3.69 21.21 -4.75
C THR A 41 -2.49 21.30 -5.69
N ASP A 42 -1.35 21.77 -5.20
CA ASP A 42 -0.11 21.83 -5.99
C ASP A 42 0.30 20.43 -6.45
N THR A 43 0.16 19.41 -5.60
CA THR A 43 0.37 18.00 -5.95
C THR A 43 -0.41 17.60 -7.18
N VAL A 44 -1.71 17.92 -7.23
CA VAL A 44 -2.56 17.50 -8.36
C VAL A 44 -2.23 18.26 -9.63
N ARG A 45 -1.81 19.53 -9.54
CA ARG A 45 -1.31 20.28 -10.70
C ARG A 45 0.02 19.75 -11.20
N GLN A 46 0.93 19.36 -10.31
CA GLN A 46 2.20 18.73 -10.68
C GLN A 46 1.98 17.42 -11.41
N LEU A 47 1.08 16.57 -10.89
CA LEU A 47 0.74 15.29 -11.50
C LEU A 47 0.02 15.47 -12.84
N GLY A 48 -0.93 16.41 -12.95
CA GLY A 48 -1.62 16.69 -14.21
C GLY A 48 -0.70 17.23 -15.32
N ALA A 49 0.42 17.86 -14.94
CA ALA A 49 1.45 18.31 -15.87
C ALA A 49 2.50 17.24 -16.23
N ALA A 50 2.49 16.07 -15.57
CA ALA A 50 3.45 15.00 -15.84
C ALA A 50 3.03 14.22 -17.10
N GLU A 51 3.65 14.52 -18.24
CA GLU A 51 3.27 13.98 -19.57
C GLU A 51 3.22 12.45 -19.67
N ASP A 52 3.98 11.76 -18.82
CA ASP A 52 4.12 10.31 -18.77
C ASP A 52 3.10 9.61 -17.86
N TRP A 53 2.22 10.38 -17.20
CA TRP A 53 1.26 9.89 -16.21
C TRP A 53 -0.16 10.31 -16.55
N CYS A 54 -1.09 9.39 -16.40
CA CYS A 54 -2.50 9.70 -16.33
C CYS A 54 -2.91 9.86 -14.87
N VAL A 55 -3.81 10.79 -14.59
CA VAL A 55 -4.24 11.09 -13.23
C VAL A 55 -5.73 10.85 -13.11
N VAL A 56 -6.12 10.05 -12.11
CA VAL A 56 -7.52 9.92 -11.72
C VAL A 56 -7.70 10.37 -10.28
N VAL A 57 -8.60 11.32 -10.08
CA VAL A 57 -9.02 11.81 -8.77
C VAL A 57 -10.44 11.32 -8.53
N VAL A 58 -10.62 10.50 -7.49
CA VAL A 58 -11.93 10.02 -7.05
C VAL A 58 -12.52 11.05 -6.08
N GLY A 59 -13.56 11.74 -6.52
CA GLY A 59 -14.30 12.69 -5.69
C GLY A 59 -15.10 12.02 -4.57
N ASP A 60 -15.56 12.82 -3.62
CA ASP A 60 -16.51 12.38 -2.60
C ASP A 60 -17.63 13.44 -2.46
N GLN A 61 -18.73 13.10 -1.77
CA GLN A 61 -19.92 13.96 -1.66
C GLN A 61 -19.67 15.30 -0.97
N ASN A 62 -18.65 15.35 -0.11
CA ASN A 62 -18.21 16.56 0.57
C ASN A 62 -17.09 17.32 -0.18
N GLY A 63 -16.71 16.85 -1.37
CA GLY A 63 -15.71 17.48 -2.23
C GLY A 63 -16.28 18.51 -3.21
N PRO A 64 -15.42 19.12 -4.05
CA PRO A 64 -15.84 20.08 -5.05
C PRO A 64 -16.66 19.41 -6.16
N ALA A 65 -17.67 20.12 -6.69
CA ALA A 65 -18.50 19.60 -7.78
C ALA A 65 -17.77 19.59 -9.13
N GLU A 66 -16.77 20.46 -9.30
CA GLU A 66 -15.93 20.57 -10.48
C GLU A 66 -14.47 20.49 -10.07
N TYR A 67 -13.63 19.92 -10.93
CA TYR A 67 -12.21 19.74 -10.65
C TYR A 67 -11.39 20.04 -11.91
N ASN A 68 -11.19 21.34 -12.17
CA ASN A 68 -10.68 21.82 -13.44
C ASN A 68 -9.13 21.85 -13.46
N VAL A 69 -8.52 20.71 -13.78
CA VAL A 69 -7.07 20.57 -14.01
C VAL A 69 -6.82 19.82 -15.32
N GLU A 70 -5.97 20.38 -16.18
CA GLU A 70 -5.56 19.72 -17.43
C GLU A 70 -4.79 18.42 -17.10
N GLY A 71 -5.04 17.35 -17.87
CA GLY A 71 -4.42 16.04 -17.65
C GLY A 71 -5.02 15.22 -16.50
N VAL A 72 -6.08 15.71 -15.83
CA VAL A 72 -6.73 15.03 -14.70
C VAL A 72 -8.12 14.55 -15.07
N ILE A 73 -8.40 13.27 -14.81
CA ILE A 73 -9.73 12.68 -14.83
C ILE A 73 -10.32 12.79 -13.44
N TYR A 74 -11.41 13.54 -13.30
CA TYR A 74 -12.15 13.62 -12.04
C TYR A 74 -13.39 12.76 -12.10
N LEU A 75 -13.45 11.72 -11.25
CA LEU A 75 -14.64 10.89 -11.11
C LEU A 75 -15.57 11.52 -10.07
N THR A 76 -16.56 12.28 -10.56
CA THR A 76 -17.61 12.85 -9.70
C THR A 76 -18.41 11.75 -9.00
N PRO A 77 -19.18 12.06 -7.95
CA PRO A 77 -20.08 11.08 -7.36
C PRO A 77 -21.01 10.40 -8.39
N GLN A 78 -21.50 11.17 -9.36
CA GLN A 78 -22.38 10.69 -10.43
C GLN A 78 -21.65 9.80 -11.44
N ASP A 79 -20.39 10.10 -11.75
CA ASP A 79 -19.58 9.25 -12.64
C ASP A 79 -19.27 7.92 -11.97
N GLN A 80 -18.93 7.94 -10.68
CA GLN A 80 -18.68 6.73 -9.90
C GLN A 80 -19.87 5.77 -9.90
N GLU A 81 -21.09 6.29 -9.71
CA GLU A 81 -22.33 5.50 -9.74
C GLU A 81 -22.65 4.90 -11.12
N GLN A 82 -22.06 5.43 -12.19
CA GLN A 82 -22.23 4.92 -13.56
C GLN A 82 -21.17 3.88 -13.96
N LEU A 83 -20.12 3.71 -13.16
CA LEU A 83 -19.09 2.69 -13.41
C LEU A 83 -19.69 1.28 -13.25
N PRO A 84 -19.27 0.30 -14.07
CA PRO A 84 -19.84 -1.04 -14.05
C PRO A 84 -19.35 -1.90 -12.87
N TYR A 85 -18.51 -1.35 -12.00
CA TYR A 85 -17.78 -2.09 -10.97
C TYR A 85 -18.68 -2.53 -9.82
N ARG A 86 -18.57 -3.80 -9.43
CA ARG A 86 -19.31 -4.40 -8.31
C ARG A 86 -18.90 -3.81 -6.96
N ILE A 87 -17.68 -3.29 -6.83
CA ILE A 87 -17.24 -2.63 -5.59
C ILE A 87 -17.98 -1.31 -5.31
N VAL A 88 -18.45 -0.58 -6.34
CA VAL A 88 -19.04 0.75 -6.19
C VAL A 88 -20.19 0.79 -5.16
N PRO A 89 -21.22 -0.07 -5.23
CA PRO A 89 -22.30 -0.08 -4.25
C PRO A 89 -21.89 -0.51 -2.83
N LEU A 90 -20.70 -1.11 -2.66
CA LEU A 90 -20.19 -1.58 -1.38
C LEU A 90 -19.33 -0.52 -0.66
N LEU A 91 -18.94 0.54 -1.37
CA LEU A 91 -18.06 1.57 -0.83
C LEU A 91 -18.88 2.73 -0.20
N PRO A 92 -18.70 3.02 1.10
CA PRO A 92 -19.37 4.13 1.74
C PRO A 92 -18.94 5.49 1.15
N TRP A 93 -19.83 6.48 1.24
CA TRP A 93 -19.49 7.89 0.98
C TRP A 93 -18.84 8.53 2.22
N ASN A 94 -18.14 9.65 2.01
CA ASN A 94 -17.33 10.35 3.01
C ASN A 94 -16.29 9.41 3.63
N HIS A 95 -15.68 8.59 2.79
CA HIS A 95 -14.82 7.50 3.24
C HIS A 95 -13.60 7.34 2.36
N PHE A 96 -12.44 7.27 3.02
CA PHE A 96 -11.13 7.12 2.39
C PHE A 96 -11.07 5.97 1.37
N GLY A 97 -11.71 4.84 1.69
CA GLY A 97 -11.78 3.66 0.82
C GLY A 97 -12.45 3.86 -0.54
N ARG A 98 -13.05 5.02 -0.86
CA ARG A 98 -13.46 5.33 -2.25
C ARG A 98 -12.30 5.32 -3.23
N LYS A 99 -11.06 5.49 -2.75
CA LYS A 99 -9.83 5.36 -3.54
C LYS A 99 -9.73 4.01 -4.28
N ASN A 100 -10.37 2.95 -3.75
CA ASN A 100 -10.50 1.65 -4.42
C ASN A 100 -11.09 1.74 -5.83
N ILE A 101 -12.02 2.66 -6.08
CA ILE A 101 -12.61 2.89 -7.41
C ILE A 101 -11.52 3.36 -8.38
N GLY A 102 -10.65 4.26 -7.94
CA GLY A 102 -9.55 4.79 -8.74
C GLY A 102 -8.50 3.73 -9.08
N TYR A 103 -8.20 2.83 -8.13
CA TYR A 103 -7.29 1.71 -8.41
C TYR A 103 -7.87 0.78 -9.47
N LEU A 104 -9.13 0.35 -9.32
CA LEU A 104 -9.78 -0.51 -10.31
C LEU A 104 -9.93 0.18 -11.67
N TYR A 105 -10.22 1.49 -11.65
CA TYR A 105 -10.27 2.31 -12.85
C TYR A 105 -8.93 2.30 -13.58
N ALA A 106 -7.82 2.56 -12.87
CA ALA A 106 -6.48 2.51 -13.45
C ALA A 106 -6.16 1.12 -14.04
N VAL A 107 -6.43 0.03 -13.32
CA VAL A 107 -6.23 -1.34 -13.82
C VAL A 107 -7.06 -1.59 -15.08
N HIS A 108 -8.34 -1.18 -15.08
CA HIS A 108 -9.23 -1.31 -16.24
C HIS A 108 -8.70 -0.57 -17.47
N HIS A 109 -8.03 0.56 -17.25
CA HIS A 109 -7.45 1.41 -18.28
C HIS A 109 -5.97 1.10 -18.58
N GLY A 110 -5.52 -0.12 -18.27
CA GLY A 110 -4.25 -0.65 -18.76
C GLY A 110 -3.04 -0.30 -17.91
N ALA A 111 -3.23 0.08 -16.64
CA ALA A 111 -2.12 0.35 -15.74
C ALA A 111 -1.13 -0.82 -15.68
N THR A 112 0.15 -0.50 -15.82
CA THR A 112 1.29 -1.36 -15.48
C THR A 112 2.06 -0.81 -14.28
N VAL A 113 1.77 0.43 -13.87
CA VAL A 113 2.24 1.04 -12.61
C VAL A 113 1.12 1.95 -12.08
N ILE A 114 0.82 1.85 -10.78
CA ILE A 114 -0.11 2.78 -10.10
C ILE A 114 0.64 3.51 -8.98
N TYR A 115 0.58 4.83 -8.98
CA TYR A 115 1.06 5.70 -7.91
C TYR A 115 -0.12 6.09 -7.00
N ASP A 116 -0.18 5.45 -5.84
CA ASP A 116 -1.11 5.70 -4.75
C ASP A 116 -0.62 6.89 -3.93
N VAL A 117 -1.30 8.04 -4.03
CA VAL A 117 -0.81 9.31 -3.49
C VAL A 117 -1.96 10.16 -2.96
N ASP A 118 -1.70 10.94 -1.91
CA ASP A 118 -2.67 11.91 -1.38
C ASP A 118 -2.40 13.31 -1.95
N ASP A 119 -3.41 14.16 -1.94
CA ASP A 119 -3.33 15.49 -2.54
C ASP A 119 -2.42 16.46 -1.77
N ASP A 120 -1.92 16.08 -0.60
CA ASP A 120 -0.95 16.82 0.22
C ASP A 120 0.52 16.34 0.10
N ASN A 121 0.81 15.43 -0.84
CA ASN A 121 2.16 14.90 -1.10
C ASN A 121 2.82 15.54 -2.34
N ALA A 122 3.26 16.79 -2.21
CA ALA A 122 3.88 17.52 -3.32
C ALA A 122 5.22 16.88 -3.71
N LEU A 123 5.49 16.70 -5.00
CA LEU A 123 6.76 16.17 -5.49
C LEU A 123 7.91 17.15 -5.17
N ILE A 124 9.04 16.62 -4.70
CA ILE A 124 10.27 17.40 -4.46
C ILE A 124 10.86 17.86 -5.81
N HIS A 125 10.81 16.99 -6.82
CA HIS A 125 11.34 17.22 -8.17
C HIS A 125 10.23 17.04 -9.22
N PRO A 126 9.24 17.96 -9.28
CA PRO A 126 8.12 17.82 -10.21
C PRO A 126 8.56 17.80 -11.68
N GLU A 127 9.67 18.43 -12.02
CA GLU A 127 10.27 18.41 -13.36
C GLU A 127 10.78 17.03 -13.81
N ALA A 128 11.07 16.12 -12.86
CA ALA A 128 11.48 14.75 -13.14
C ALA A 128 10.29 13.77 -13.14
N GLY A 129 9.10 14.24 -12.74
CA GLY A 129 7.91 13.41 -12.54
C GLY A 129 8.05 12.42 -11.38
N VAL A 130 7.10 11.49 -11.27
CA VAL A 130 7.14 10.41 -10.29
C VAL A 130 8.18 9.37 -10.74
N PRO A 131 9.18 9.01 -9.91
CA PRO A 131 10.12 7.94 -10.23
C PRO A 131 9.38 6.61 -10.47
N HIS A 132 9.65 5.92 -11.58
CA HIS A 132 8.91 4.68 -11.95
C HIS A 132 9.73 3.67 -12.75
N ALA A 133 10.83 4.11 -13.38
CA ALA A 133 11.79 3.23 -14.05
C ALA A 133 12.68 2.54 -12.99
N LEU A 134 12.06 1.69 -12.17
CA LEU A 134 12.78 0.91 -11.18
C LEU A 134 13.38 -0.30 -11.91
N SER A 135 14.71 -0.36 -11.99
CA SER A 135 15.41 -1.53 -12.56
C SER A 135 14.90 -2.81 -11.91
N PRO A 136 14.77 -3.92 -12.67
CA PRO A 136 14.50 -5.22 -12.07
C PRO A 136 15.48 -5.47 -10.93
N VAL A 137 14.92 -5.82 -9.77
CA VAL A 137 15.68 -6.27 -8.60
C VAL A 137 16.37 -7.56 -9.01
N THR A 138 17.61 -7.46 -9.48
CA THR A 138 18.44 -8.64 -9.66
C THR A 138 19.11 -8.96 -8.32
N PRO A 139 19.31 -10.24 -7.99
CA PRO A 139 19.90 -10.61 -6.71
C PRO A 139 21.29 -9.96 -6.46
N ALA A 140 22.03 -9.69 -7.54
CA ALA A 140 23.35 -9.07 -7.51
C ALA A 140 23.37 -7.54 -7.30
N SER A 141 22.24 -6.84 -7.49
CA SER A 141 22.17 -5.36 -7.42
C SER A 141 21.25 -4.84 -6.31
N THR A 142 20.67 -5.74 -5.52
CA THR A 142 19.64 -5.36 -4.54
C THR A 142 20.03 -5.74 -3.13
N THR A 143 19.91 -4.76 -2.24
CA THR A 143 20.08 -4.95 -0.81
C THR A 143 18.71 -5.08 -0.14
N SER A 144 18.63 -6.03 0.77
CA SER A 144 17.52 -6.17 1.71
C SER A 144 17.99 -5.62 3.05
N PHE A 145 17.07 -5.05 3.83
CA PHE A 145 17.37 -4.80 5.24
C PHE A 145 17.72 -6.12 5.93
N ALA A 146 18.61 -6.08 6.92
CA ALA A 146 18.78 -7.18 7.85
C ALA A 146 17.67 -7.10 8.90
N VAL A 147 16.97 -8.20 9.12
CA VAL A 147 16.11 -8.37 10.31
C VAL A 147 16.82 -9.33 11.25
N GLY A 148 16.86 -9.01 12.53
CA GLY A 148 17.40 -9.92 13.53
C GLY A 148 16.61 -11.24 13.57
N PRO A 149 17.21 -12.34 14.04
CA PRO A 149 16.59 -13.68 13.97
C PRO A 149 15.26 -13.82 14.72
N GLU A 150 14.97 -12.91 15.65
CA GLU A 150 13.77 -12.93 16.49
C GLU A 150 12.71 -11.88 16.08
N ALA A 151 13.00 -11.03 15.09
CA ALA A 151 12.13 -9.93 14.69
C ALA A 151 11.23 -10.34 13.51
N PHE A 152 9.94 -10.01 13.63
CA PHE A 152 8.92 -10.24 12.58
C PHE A 152 8.49 -8.93 11.92
N VAL A 153 9.01 -7.80 12.39
CA VAL A 153 8.79 -6.47 11.83
C VAL A 153 10.09 -5.73 11.61
N HIS A 154 10.09 -4.81 10.65
CA HIS A 154 11.25 -3.95 10.37
C HIS A 154 10.83 -2.48 10.26
N ASN A 155 11.55 -1.60 10.96
CA ASN A 155 11.36 -0.15 10.89
C ASN A 155 12.39 0.48 9.93
N PRO A 156 11.98 0.95 8.74
CA PRO A 156 12.91 1.46 7.75
C PRO A 156 13.34 2.91 8.01
N TYR A 157 12.61 3.69 8.82
CA TYR A 157 12.77 5.15 8.86
C TYR A 157 14.16 5.59 9.34
N GLY A 158 14.69 4.94 10.40
CA GLY A 158 16.06 5.22 10.86
C GLY A 158 17.12 4.91 9.80
N CYS A 159 16.86 3.95 8.91
CA CYS A 159 17.78 3.52 7.87
C CYS A 159 17.84 4.43 6.64
N PHE A 160 16.93 5.41 6.60
CA PHE A 160 16.94 6.53 5.67
C PHE A 160 17.27 7.87 6.36
N GLY A 161 17.90 7.82 7.54
CA GLY A 161 18.36 9.02 8.24
C GLY A 161 17.27 9.75 9.03
N GLY A 162 16.16 9.08 9.37
CA GLY A 162 15.17 9.65 10.28
C GLY A 162 15.77 9.98 11.66
N PRO A 163 15.37 11.09 12.30
CA PRO A 163 15.99 11.54 13.54
C PRO A 163 15.54 10.70 14.75
N GLY A 164 16.51 10.28 15.56
CA GLY A 164 16.23 9.60 16.84
C GLY A 164 15.51 8.28 16.65
N ASN A 165 14.53 7.99 17.53
CA ASN A 165 13.64 6.85 17.37
C ASN A 165 12.34 7.32 16.71
N VAL A 166 12.22 7.09 15.41
CA VAL A 166 11.05 7.46 14.60
C VAL A 166 10.60 6.23 13.80
N TRP A 167 9.29 6.06 13.64
CA TRP A 167 8.70 4.87 13.03
C TRP A 167 7.47 5.24 12.17
N PRO A 168 7.17 4.44 11.14
CA PRO A 168 5.96 4.63 10.33
C PRO A 168 4.69 4.37 11.15
N ARG A 169 3.61 5.08 10.81
CA ARG A 169 2.28 4.82 11.38
C ARG A 169 1.90 3.35 11.21
N GLY A 170 1.41 2.74 12.29
CA GLY A 170 1.00 1.34 12.29
C GLY A 170 2.07 0.35 12.73
N PHE A 171 3.32 0.78 12.88
CA PHE A 171 4.38 -0.08 13.40
C PHE A 171 4.04 -0.54 14.83
N PRO A 172 4.24 -1.83 15.19
CA PRO A 172 3.90 -2.32 16.52
C PRO A 172 4.60 -1.51 17.63
N LEU A 173 3.83 -0.90 18.52
CA LEU A 173 4.36 -0.04 19.58
C LEU A 173 5.26 -0.79 20.58
N ASP A 174 5.06 -2.09 20.74
CA ASP A 174 5.92 -2.95 21.54
C ASP A 174 7.27 -3.27 20.88
N SER A 175 7.43 -2.96 19.58
CA SER A 175 8.67 -3.16 18.81
C SER A 175 9.43 -1.87 18.50
N ILE A 176 8.90 -0.67 18.80
CA ILE A 176 9.57 0.60 18.41
C ILE A 176 10.97 0.79 19.03
N ASN A 177 11.25 0.14 20.17
CA ASN A 177 12.56 0.18 20.82
C ASN A 177 13.35 -1.12 20.63
N ASP A 178 12.83 -2.07 19.85
CA ASP A 178 13.50 -3.35 19.62
C ASP A 178 14.70 -3.16 18.68
N ALA A 179 15.89 -3.55 19.13
CA ALA A 179 17.11 -3.33 18.39
C ALA A 179 17.16 -4.14 17.09
N ASP A 180 16.55 -5.32 17.06
CA ASP A 180 16.54 -6.21 15.90
C ASP A 180 15.58 -5.72 14.80
N SER A 181 14.47 -5.11 15.20
CA SER A 181 13.50 -4.49 14.28
C SER A 181 14.02 -3.18 13.68
N ASN A 182 14.98 -2.51 14.32
CA ASN A 182 15.54 -1.21 13.90
C ASN A 182 16.94 -1.32 13.25
N ARG A 183 17.40 -2.52 12.86
CA ARG A 183 18.72 -2.70 12.24
C ARG A 183 18.77 -2.14 10.83
N CYS A 184 19.82 -1.36 10.54
CA CYS A 184 20.04 -0.80 9.20
C CYS A 184 21.16 -1.47 8.42
N ASP A 185 21.68 -2.59 8.93
CA ASP A 185 22.64 -3.41 8.19
C ASP A 185 21.97 -3.90 6.90
N GLU A 186 22.71 -3.84 5.79
CA GLU A 186 22.24 -4.30 4.49
C GLU A 186 22.83 -5.68 4.19
N VAL A 187 21.97 -6.61 3.79
CA VAL A 187 22.39 -7.95 3.36
C VAL A 187 22.05 -8.13 1.88
N ALA A 188 22.97 -8.78 1.15
CA ALA A 188 22.68 -9.22 -0.20
C ALA A 188 21.48 -10.18 -0.15
N VAL A 189 20.53 -10.01 -1.06
CA VAL A 189 19.29 -10.78 -1.12
C VAL A 189 19.55 -12.30 -1.14
N ASP A 190 20.60 -12.76 -1.80
CA ASP A 190 21.01 -14.18 -1.85
C ASP A 190 21.50 -14.75 -0.51
N SER A 191 21.86 -13.88 0.44
CA SER A 191 22.44 -14.25 1.74
C SER A 191 21.39 -14.30 2.86
N ALA A 192 20.19 -13.78 2.62
CA ALA A 192 19.09 -13.77 3.57
C ALA A 192 18.44 -15.17 3.62
N GLY A 193 18.85 -15.98 4.60
CA GLY A 193 18.41 -17.37 4.75
C GLY A 193 16.89 -17.57 4.90
N GLU A 194 16.50 -18.84 4.68
CA GLU A 194 15.17 -19.48 4.80
C GLU A 194 14.07 -19.15 3.78
N SER A 195 14.17 -18.05 3.04
CA SER A 195 13.33 -17.81 1.85
C SER A 195 14.24 -17.47 0.68
N ALA A 196 14.90 -18.50 0.12
CA ALA A 196 15.73 -18.33 -1.06
C ALA A 196 14.94 -17.55 -2.11
N ALA A 197 15.52 -16.46 -2.60
CA ALA A 197 14.91 -15.70 -3.68
C ALA A 197 14.55 -16.66 -4.84
N PRO A 198 13.46 -16.39 -5.58
CA PRO A 198 13.18 -17.14 -6.80
C PRO A 198 14.44 -17.18 -7.69
N GLU A 199 14.60 -18.21 -8.53
CA GLU A 199 15.77 -18.33 -9.42
C GLU A 199 15.97 -17.06 -10.30
N GLU A 200 14.88 -16.36 -10.62
CA GLU A 200 14.86 -15.13 -11.41
C GLU A 200 14.98 -13.84 -10.57
N GLY A 201 15.08 -13.94 -9.25
CA GLY A 201 15.06 -12.83 -8.31
C GLY A 201 13.65 -12.41 -7.87
N TRP A 202 13.58 -11.46 -6.93
CA TRP A 202 12.32 -10.91 -6.46
C TRP A 202 11.78 -9.85 -7.41
N ARG A 203 10.47 -9.87 -7.67
CA ARG A 203 9.79 -8.81 -8.41
C ARG A 203 9.34 -7.72 -7.43
N LEU A 204 9.41 -6.45 -7.84
CA LEU A 204 8.82 -5.36 -7.06
C LEU A 204 7.30 -5.44 -7.19
N GLY A 205 6.62 -5.64 -6.07
CA GLY A 205 5.17 -5.53 -5.98
C GLY A 205 4.73 -4.16 -5.49
N VAL A 206 5.41 -3.67 -4.45
CA VAL A 206 5.10 -2.37 -3.80
C VAL A 206 6.39 -1.61 -3.53
N VAL A 207 6.39 -0.30 -3.76
CA VAL A 207 7.47 0.60 -3.37
C VAL A 207 6.90 1.81 -2.66
N GLN A 208 7.15 1.91 -1.35
CA GLN A 208 6.79 3.07 -0.53
C GLN A 208 7.92 4.09 -0.56
N ALA A 209 7.69 5.28 -1.08
CA ALA A 209 8.62 6.39 -0.91
C ALA A 209 8.40 7.10 0.43
N LEU A 210 9.45 7.72 0.94
CA LEU A 210 9.35 8.53 2.14
C LEU A 210 8.79 9.92 1.81
N ALA A 211 8.31 10.60 2.86
CA ALA A 211 7.82 11.95 2.78
C ALA A 211 8.67 12.85 3.68
N ASN A 212 9.28 13.87 3.11
CA ASN A 212 9.98 14.92 3.84
C ASN A 212 8.99 15.90 4.48
N HIS A 213 9.51 16.77 5.33
CA HIS A 213 8.78 17.76 6.11
C HIS A 213 7.87 17.17 7.21
N ASP A 214 6.76 16.53 6.87
CA ASP A 214 5.77 16.04 7.84
C ASP A 214 5.37 14.56 7.60
N PRO A 215 6.32 13.61 7.71
CA PRO A 215 6.10 12.21 7.36
C PRO A 215 4.95 11.52 8.10
N ASP A 216 4.52 10.39 7.56
CA ASP A 216 3.46 9.56 8.14
C ASP A 216 3.92 8.76 9.37
N VAL A 217 4.05 9.48 10.47
CA VAL A 217 4.21 8.97 11.83
C VAL A 217 2.85 8.96 12.54
N ASP A 218 2.70 8.04 13.51
CA ASP A 218 1.46 7.92 14.28
C ASP A 218 1.22 9.08 15.26
N ALA A 219 0.00 9.14 15.80
CA ALA A 219 -0.37 10.16 16.76
C ALA A 219 0.36 10.04 18.11
N VAL A 220 0.84 8.86 18.50
CA VAL A 220 1.69 8.71 19.70
C VAL A 220 2.98 9.50 19.51
N TYR A 221 3.67 9.34 18.37
CA TYR A 221 4.84 10.15 18.03
C TYR A 221 4.49 11.64 18.02
N ARG A 222 3.40 12.05 17.34
CA ARG A 222 2.97 13.47 17.26
C ARG A 222 2.57 14.09 18.59
N LEU A 223 2.10 13.32 19.56
CA LEU A 223 1.74 13.81 20.89
C LEU A 223 2.94 13.84 21.85
N THR A 224 3.99 13.08 21.55
CA THR A 224 5.15 12.89 22.44
C THR A 224 6.47 13.41 21.87
N TYR A 225 6.47 13.97 20.66
CA TYR A 225 7.71 14.27 19.94
C TYR A 225 8.71 15.08 20.78
N PRO A 226 10.01 14.75 20.72
CA PRO A 226 11.04 15.56 21.34
C PRO A 226 11.15 16.92 20.63
N PRO A 227 11.62 17.99 21.29
CA PRO A 227 11.91 19.26 20.61
C PRO A 227 12.75 19.04 19.34
N GLY A 228 12.20 19.41 18.16
CA GLY A 228 12.82 19.14 16.85
C GLY A 228 12.42 17.81 16.17
N GLY A 229 11.42 17.09 16.68
CA GLY A 229 10.94 15.83 16.11
C GLY A 229 10.03 15.97 14.88
N LEU A 230 9.40 17.13 14.67
CA LEU A 230 8.72 17.52 13.42
C LEU A 230 8.79 19.05 13.27
N PRO A 231 8.86 19.60 12.04
CA PRO A 231 9.08 18.88 10.79
C PRO A 231 10.53 18.33 10.68
N PHE A 232 10.75 17.32 9.85
CA PHE A 232 12.09 16.83 9.52
C PHE A 232 12.15 16.21 8.11
N ASP A 233 13.37 16.11 7.58
CA ASP A 233 13.64 15.47 6.30
C ASP A 233 14.52 14.24 6.52
N PHE A 234 14.33 13.22 5.66
CA PHE A 234 15.17 12.03 5.68
C PHE A 234 16.53 12.32 5.04
N GLU A 235 17.61 12.03 5.76
CA GLU A 235 18.98 12.24 5.30
C GLU A 235 19.61 10.92 4.81
N VAL A 236 19.41 10.58 3.53
CA VAL A 236 20.10 9.45 2.92
C VAL A 236 21.51 9.87 2.50
N PRO A 237 22.58 9.11 2.84
CA PRO A 237 23.91 9.44 2.39
C PRO A 237 24.02 9.46 0.85
N ASP A 238 24.39 10.62 0.29
CA ASP A 238 24.74 10.82 -1.12
C ASP A 238 26.28 10.80 -1.26
N PRO A 239 26.86 10.04 -2.21
CA PRO A 239 26.21 9.28 -3.28
C PRO A 239 25.86 7.85 -2.93
N VAL A 240 24.72 7.40 -3.47
CA VAL A 240 24.47 5.97 -3.68
C VAL A 240 25.54 5.49 -4.68
N PRO A 241 26.41 4.53 -4.32
CA PRO A 241 27.47 4.06 -5.21
C PRO A 241 26.93 3.57 -6.55
N GLU A 242 27.68 3.80 -7.64
CA GLU A 242 27.32 3.29 -8.97
C GLU A 242 27.02 1.78 -8.92
N GLY A 243 25.81 1.39 -9.36
CA GLY A 243 25.35 0.00 -9.38
C GLY A 243 24.57 -0.46 -8.15
N MET A 244 24.39 0.39 -7.12
CA MET A 244 23.46 0.14 -6.02
C MET A 244 22.13 0.87 -6.22
N SER A 245 21.03 0.20 -5.91
CA SER A 245 19.72 0.82 -5.85
C SER A 245 19.58 1.63 -4.57
N SER A 246 18.97 2.82 -4.63
CA SER A 246 18.53 3.53 -3.42
C SER A 246 17.32 2.87 -2.76
N LEU A 247 16.70 1.89 -3.44
CA LEU A 247 15.61 1.10 -2.91
C LEU A 247 16.14 0.04 -1.97
N LYS A 248 15.45 -0.14 -0.85
CA LYS A 248 15.78 -1.16 0.15
C LYS A 248 14.59 -2.11 0.31
N ILE A 249 14.82 -3.40 0.08
CA ILE A 249 13.76 -4.41 0.19
C ILE A 249 13.41 -4.65 1.67
N VAL A 250 12.11 -4.71 1.95
CA VAL A 250 11.59 -5.26 3.20
C VAL A 250 11.87 -6.76 3.20
N PRO A 251 12.54 -7.31 4.22
CA PRO A 251 12.94 -8.71 4.18
C PRO A 251 11.71 -9.62 4.04
N PRO A 252 11.73 -10.64 3.16
CA PRO A 252 10.53 -11.45 2.89
C PRO A 252 9.90 -12.11 4.13
N ALA A 253 10.70 -12.36 5.17
CA ALA A 253 10.25 -12.91 6.44
C ALA A 253 9.63 -11.85 7.38
N ALA A 254 9.93 -10.57 7.18
CA ALA A 254 9.45 -9.49 8.03
C ALA A 254 8.24 -8.77 7.43
N PHE A 255 7.64 -7.90 8.24
CA PHE A 255 6.60 -6.98 7.83
C PHE A 255 7.01 -5.54 8.14
N THR A 256 6.67 -4.63 7.25
CA THR A 256 6.81 -3.19 7.48
C THR A 256 5.54 -2.50 7.04
N PRO A 257 4.87 -1.70 7.90
CA PRO A 257 3.68 -1.00 7.46
C PRO A 257 4.05 -0.01 6.35
N TYR A 258 3.23 0.01 5.30
CA TYR A 258 3.27 1.04 4.27
C TYR A 258 1.87 1.66 4.17
N ASN A 259 1.76 2.85 3.59
CA ASN A 259 0.52 3.60 3.54
C ASN A 259 0.10 3.88 2.09
N ALA A 260 -0.97 4.65 1.94
CA ALA A 260 -1.51 5.04 0.65
C ALA A 260 -0.99 6.41 0.15
N GLN A 261 0.24 6.77 0.54
CA GLN A 261 0.86 8.06 0.31
C GLN A 261 2.22 7.85 -0.34
N ALA A 262 2.42 8.38 -1.53
CA ALA A 262 3.66 8.22 -2.28
C ALA A 262 4.10 6.75 -2.47
N THR A 263 3.16 5.86 -2.83
CA THR A 263 3.39 4.42 -2.95
C THR A 263 3.16 3.95 -4.39
N LEU A 264 4.15 3.28 -4.98
CA LEU A 264 3.96 2.58 -6.25
C LEU A 264 3.48 1.16 -6.02
N HIS A 265 2.50 0.76 -6.81
CA HIS A 265 2.04 -0.60 -6.97
C HIS A 265 2.34 -1.08 -8.38
N PHE A 266 2.80 -2.31 -8.48
CA PHE A 266 3.08 -3.00 -9.74
C PHE A 266 2.11 -4.18 -9.92
N PRO A 267 2.00 -4.75 -11.14
CA PRO A 267 1.02 -5.79 -11.45
C PRO A 267 1.07 -7.00 -10.51
N PRO A 268 2.22 -7.45 -9.97
CA PRO A 268 2.24 -8.54 -8.99
C PRO A 268 1.47 -8.26 -7.69
N ALA A 269 1.17 -7.00 -7.38
CA ALA A 269 0.52 -6.58 -6.14
C ALA A 269 -0.84 -5.88 -6.32
N PHE A 270 -1.35 -5.71 -7.55
CA PHE A 270 -2.64 -5.03 -7.77
C PHE A 270 -3.78 -5.70 -7.01
N TRP A 271 -3.79 -7.03 -6.89
CA TRP A 271 -4.79 -7.74 -6.07
C TRP A 271 -4.82 -7.27 -4.60
N GLY A 272 -3.69 -6.81 -4.06
CA GLY A 272 -3.53 -6.37 -2.67
C GLY A 272 -3.80 -4.88 -2.45
N MET A 273 -4.19 -4.13 -3.47
CA MET A 273 -4.42 -2.68 -3.32
C MET A 273 -5.68 -2.32 -2.53
N LEU A 274 -6.61 -3.26 -2.35
CA LEU A 274 -7.90 -3.02 -1.74
C LEU A 274 -7.78 -2.48 -0.30
N LEU A 275 -8.34 -1.30 -0.09
CA LEU A 275 -8.47 -0.65 1.21
C LEU A 275 -9.75 -1.14 1.92
N PRO A 276 -9.66 -1.74 3.12
CA PRO A 276 -10.85 -2.09 3.89
C PRO A 276 -11.63 -0.84 4.33
N VAL A 277 -12.95 -0.95 4.40
CA VAL A 277 -13.88 0.15 4.67
C VAL A 277 -14.66 0.02 5.97
N THR A 278 -14.45 -1.07 6.72
CA THR A 278 -15.11 -1.26 8.03
C THR A 278 -14.24 -0.81 9.20
N VAL A 279 -13.01 -0.39 8.92
CA VAL A 279 -12.09 0.26 9.85
C VAL A 279 -11.97 1.74 9.54
N HIS A 280 -11.47 2.52 10.50
CA HIS A 280 -11.22 3.94 10.29
C HIS A 280 -10.20 4.17 9.15
N GLY A 281 -10.30 5.27 8.40
CA GLY A 281 -9.38 5.58 7.28
C GLY A 281 -7.90 5.57 7.69
N ARG A 282 -7.59 6.05 8.90
CA ARG A 282 -6.24 6.01 9.51
C ARG A 282 -5.72 4.59 9.86
N VAL A 283 -6.53 3.56 9.67
CA VAL A 283 -6.19 2.14 9.92
C VAL A 283 -6.19 1.35 8.61
N SER A 284 -7.02 1.77 7.65
CA SER A 284 -7.34 1.04 6.42
C SER A 284 -6.10 0.71 5.58
N ASP A 285 -5.29 1.71 5.26
CA ASP A 285 -4.08 1.57 4.44
C ASP A 285 -3.01 0.69 5.12
N ILE A 286 -2.86 0.82 6.43
CA ILE A 286 -1.94 0.00 7.23
C ILE A 286 -2.38 -1.46 7.25
N TRP A 287 -3.67 -1.76 7.50
CA TRP A 287 -4.17 -3.14 7.46
C TRP A 287 -4.04 -3.76 6.08
N ARG A 288 -4.33 -3.00 5.02
CA ARG A 288 -4.06 -3.39 3.62
C ARG A 288 -2.58 -3.73 3.41
N SER A 289 -1.67 -2.97 4.01
CA SER A 289 -0.23 -3.19 3.86
C SER A 289 0.23 -4.53 4.44
N TYR A 290 -0.23 -4.88 5.65
CA TYR A 290 0.12 -6.14 6.28
C TYR A 290 -0.53 -7.32 5.56
N PHE A 291 -1.82 -7.19 5.20
CA PHE A 291 -2.54 -8.18 4.41
C PHE A 291 -1.80 -8.52 3.11
N THR A 292 -1.39 -7.49 2.36
CA THR A 292 -0.67 -7.68 1.09
C THR A 292 0.65 -8.40 1.32
N GLN A 293 1.46 -7.95 2.28
CA GLN A 293 2.75 -8.57 2.61
C GLN A 293 2.63 -10.02 3.10
N THR A 294 1.47 -10.45 3.60
CA THR A 294 1.24 -11.84 3.99
C THR A 294 1.31 -12.79 2.81
N LEU A 295 0.78 -12.40 1.65
CA LEU A 295 0.68 -13.27 0.47
C LEU A 295 1.68 -12.92 -0.65
N LEU A 296 2.16 -11.67 -0.71
CA LEU A 296 3.00 -11.16 -1.79
C LEU A 296 4.29 -11.96 -2.01
N THR A 297 4.96 -12.37 -0.94
CA THR A 297 6.22 -13.14 -1.06
C THR A 297 6.00 -14.51 -1.67
N SER A 298 4.83 -15.13 -1.46
CA SER A 298 4.50 -16.40 -2.10
C SER A 298 4.22 -16.29 -3.59
N THR A 299 4.08 -15.07 -4.13
CA THR A 299 3.96 -14.80 -5.57
C THR A 299 5.29 -14.39 -6.18
N GLY A 300 6.43 -14.54 -5.47
CA GLY A 300 7.73 -14.10 -5.96
C GLY A 300 7.87 -12.58 -6.04
N ALA A 301 7.06 -11.82 -5.29
CA ALA A 301 7.12 -10.37 -5.24
C ALA A 301 7.39 -9.84 -3.82
N VAL A 302 7.92 -8.63 -3.70
CA VAL A 302 8.30 -8.00 -2.42
C VAL A 302 7.85 -6.54 -2.32
N THR A 303 7.87 -6.04 -1.09
CA THR A 303 7.77 -4.61 -0.78
C THR A 303 9.17 -4.02 -0.63
N ALA A 304 9.37 -2.80 -1.10
CA ALA A 304 10.59 -2.03 -0.87
C ALA A 304 10.26 -0.61 -0.42
N PHE A 305 11.27 0.06 0.15
CA PHE A 305 11.22 1.46 0.51
C PHE A 305 12.21 2.26 -0.35
N ALA A 306 11.82 3.47 -0.72
CA ALA A 306 12.64 4.41 -1.45
C ALA A 306 12.95 5.65 -0.59
N PRO A 307 14.00 6.43 -0.92
CA PRO A 307 14.19 7.76 -0.37
C PRO A 307 12.97 8.67 -0.58
N ALA A 308 12.98 9.85 0.03
CA ALA A 308 11.88 10.76 -0.10
C ALA A 308 11.68 11.25 -1.54
N TRP A 309 10.45 11.17 -2.04
CA TRP A 309 10.05 11.73 -3.35
C TRP A 309 9.14 12.94 -3.20
N VAL A 310 8.50 13.08 -2.03
CA VAL A 310 7.50 14.09 -1.76
C VAL A 310 7.84 14.85 -0.48
N GLU A 311 7.36 16.08 -0.40
CA GLU A 311 7.18 16.82 0.84
C GLU A 311 5.70 16.74 1.22
N GLN A 312 5.41 16.31 2.46
CA GLN A 312 4.03 16.27 2.95
C GLN A 312 3.67 17.60 3.60
N ILE A 313 2.66 18.29 3.04
CA ILE A 313 2.16 19.57 3.53
C ILE A 313 0.81 19.34 4.21
N ARG A 314 0.85 18.84 5.45
CA ARG A 314 -0.38 18.40 6.13
C ARG A 314 -1.37 19.53 6.38
N ASN A 315 -2.64 19.17 6.27
CA ASN A 315 -3.74 19.97 6.78
C ASN A 315 -3.69 20.06 8.32
N PRO A 316 -4.28 21.09 8.96
CA PRO A 316 -4.36 21.14 10.41
C PRO A 316 -5.11 19.92 10.98
N HIS A 317 -4.44 19.18 11.88
CA HIS A 317 -5.00 17.99 12.52
C HIS A 317 -5.23 18.19 14.02
N ASN A 318 -6.16 17.41 14.58
CA ASN A 318 -6.31 17.22 16.02
C ASN A 318 -5.66 15.89 16.41
N TYR A 319 -4.41 15.94 16.89
CA TYR A 319 -3.64 14.73 17.19
C TYR A 319 -4.27 13.84 18.26
N LEU A 320 -5.10 14.37 19.16
CA LEU A 320 -5.84 13.54 20.10
C LEU A 320 -6.97 12.76 19.42
N ALA A 321 -7.63 13.37 18.44
CA ALA A 321 -8.62 12.67 17.62
C ALA A 321 -7.95 11.63 16.72
N ASP A 322 -6.77 11.93 16.15
CA ASP A 322 -5.98 10.96 15.39
C ASP A 322 -5.57 9.76 16.27
N PHE A 323 -5.13 10.00 17.51
CA PHE A 323 -4.82 8.94 18.47
C PHE A 323 -6.03 8.04 18.74
N GLN A 324 -7.23 8.60 18.90
CA GLN A 324 -8.46 7.83 19.09
C GLN A 324 -8.81 7.00 17.84
N ALA A 325 -8.61 7.56 16.65
CA ALA A 325 -8.83 6.90 15.38
C ALA A 325 -7.83 5.76 15.11
N GLU A 326 -6.61 5.86 15.68
CA GLU A 326 -5.52 4.90 15.50
C GLU A 326 -5.46 3.81 16.58
N LEU A 327 -6.37 3.78 17.56
CA LEU A 327 -6.39 2.78 18.64
C LEU A 327 -6.21 1.33 18.14
N PRO A 328 -6.85 0.87 17.05
CA PRO A 328 -6.62 -0.48 16.53
C PRO A 328 -5.16 -0.77 16.17
N LEU A 329 -4.42 0.22 15.68
CA LEU A 329 -2.99 0.06 15.36
C LEU A 329 -2.17 -0.20 16.62
N TYR A 330 -2.43 0.57 17.67
CA TYR A 330 -1.69 0.46 18.93
C TYR A 330 -1.99 -0.82 19.69
N GLU A 331 -3.25 -1.25 19.66
CA GLU A 331 -3.72 -2.41 20.42
C GLU A 331 -3.52 -3.73 19.67
N GLN A 332 -3.48 -3.72 18.34
CA GLN A 332 -3.57 -4.94 17.53
C GLN A 332 -2.39 -5.19 16.60
N SER A 333 -1.59 -4.20 16.17
CA SER A 333 -0.54 -4.40 15.15
C SER A 333 0.42 -5.55 15.49
N GLY A 334 0.95 -5.60 16.72
CA GLY A 334 1.88 -6.67 17.12
C GLY A 334 1.23 -8.06 17.08
N ALA A 335 0.01 -8.19 17.60
CA ALA A 335 -0.73 -9.44 17.59
C ALA A 335 -1.18 -9.86 16.18
N LEU A 336 -1.49 -8.88 15.32
CA LEU A 336 -1.89 -9.07 13.93
C LEU A 336 -0.71 -9.58 13.11
N VAL A 337 0.47 -8.95 13.21
CA VAL A 337 1.65 -9.40 12.46
C VAL A 337 2.04 -10.83 12.84
N ALA A 338 2.02 -11.18 14.13
CA ALA A 338 2.29 -12.56 14.57
C ALA A 338 1.25 -13.56 14.02
N PHE A 339 -0.03 -13.17 13.97
CA PHE A 339 -1.09 -13.97 13.37
C PHE A 339 -0.86 -14.17 11.86
N LEU A 340 -0.53 -13.09 11.14
CA LEU A 340 -0.30 -13.09 9.70
C LEU A 340 0.96 -13.88 9.30
N ASP A 341 2.02 -13.87 10.10
CA ASP A 341 3.17 -14.75 9.88
C ASP A 341 2.77 -16.24 9.95
N GLY A 342 1.93 -16.60 10.93
CA GLY A 342 1.36 -17.93 11.04
C GLY A 342 0.53 -18.31 9.80
N HIS A 343 -0.31 -17.38 9.32
CA HIS A 343 -1.11 -17.58 8.11
C HIS A 343 -0.23 -17.70 6.85
N ARG A 344 0.82 -16.87 6.70
CA ARG A 344 1.76 -16.90 5.57
C ARG A 344 2.29 -18.32 5.32
N ARG A 345 2.72 -19.00 6.39
CA ARG A 345 3.20 -20.40 6.31
C ARG A 345 2.15 -21.38 5.83
N GLN A 346 0.90 -21.25 6.30
CA GLN A 346 -0.22 -22.08 5.84
C GLN A 346 -0.55 -21.80 4.38
N SER A 347 -0.46 -20.53 3.99
CA SER A 347 -0.75 -20.07 2.64
C SER A 347 0.28 -20.60 1.63
N VAL A 348 1.57 -20.63 1.99
CA VAL A 348 2.61 -21.27 1.17
C VAL A 348 2.29 -22.76 0.93
N ALA A 349 1.96 -23.50 1.99
CA ALA A 349 1.58 -24.91 1.85
C ALA A 349 0.32 -25.11 0.98
N ALA A 350 -0.66 -24.20 1.07
CA ALA A 350 -1.84 -24.23 0.19
C ALA A 350 -1.47 -23.97 -1.28
N SER A 351 -0.54 -23.05 -1.54
CA SER A 351 -0.01 -22.79 -2.88
C SER A 351 0.65 -24.03 -3.49
N GLU A 352 1.50 -24.72 -2.71
CA GLU A 352 2.16 -25.97 -3.13
C GLU A 352 1.16 -27.10 -3.40
N ALA A 353 0.01 -27.07 -2.72
CA ALA A 353 -1.11 -27.97 -2.95
C ALA A 353 -2.00 -27.55 -4.15
N GLY A 354 -1.66 -26.48 -4.87
CA GLY A 354 -2.37 -26.02 -6.06
C GLY A 354 -3.58 -25.11 -5.79
N VAL A 355 -3.70 -24.55 -4.58
CA VAL A 355 -4.75 -23.55 -4.28
C VAL A 355 -4.34 -22.21 -4.89
N GLY A 356 -5.24 -21.63 -5.70
CA GLY A 356 -5.02 -20.36 -6.36
C GLY A 356 -4.89 -19.18 -5.40
N LEU A 357 -4.26 -18.11 -5.86
CA LEU A 357 -4.10 -16.87 -5.11
C LEU A 357 -5.46 -16.23 -4.72
N PRO A 358 -6.49 -16.16 -5.60
CA PRO A 358 -7.79 -15.61 -5.22
C PRO A 358 -8.44 -16.34 -4.03
N GLU A 359 -8.37 -17.67 -4.01
CA GLU A 359 -8.92 -18.49 -2.92
C GLU A 359 -8.15 -18.26 -1.61
N ARG A 360 -6.83 -18.03 -1.70
CA ARG A 360 -5.98 -17.69 -0.54
C ARG A 360 -6.26 -16.28 -0.03
N ILE A 361 -6.51 -15.31 -0.91
CA ILE A 361 -6.96 -13.95 -0.57
C ILE A 361 -8.30 -14.00 0.16
N ASP A 362 -9.29 -14.71 -0.39
CA ASP A 362 -10.61 -14.89 0.22
C ASP A 362 -10.52 -15.59 1.59
N ALA A 363 -9.65 -16.61 1.73
CA ALA A 363 -9.39 -17.26 3.01
C ALA A 363 -8.80 -16.31 4.06
N LEU A 364 -7.79 -15.51 3.69
CA LEU A 364 -7.18 -14.55 4.61
C LEU A 364 -8.18 -13.45 5.03
N MET A 365 -8.99 -12.93 4.10
CA MET A 365 -10.02 -11.93 4.42
C MET A 365 -11.07 -12.50 5.39
N VAL A 366 -11.50 -13.75 5.16
CA VAL A 366 -12.40 -14.45 6.07
C VAL A 366 -11.77 -14.63 7.45
N GLU A 367 -10.51 -15.04 7.53
CA GLU A 367 -9.83 -15.19 8.82
C GLU A 367 -9.66 -13.84 9.54
N MET A 368 -9.27 -12.77 8.85
CA MET A 368 -9.21 -11.43 9.44
C MET A 368 -10.57 -10.99 10.00
N TYR A 369 -11.66 -11.35 9.33
CA TYR A 369 -13.01 -11.19 9.89
C TYR A 369 -13.22 -12.05 11.14
N GLU A 370 -12.95 -13.35 11.07
CA GLU A 370 -13.17 -14.30 12.17
C GLU A 370 -12.39 -13.95 13.45
N TYR A 371 -11.25 -13.28 13.31
CA TYR A 371 -10.39 -12.81 14.41
C TYR A 371 -10.64 -11.35 14.82
N GLY A 372 -11.67 -10.71 14.27
CA GLY A 372 -12.14 -9.39 14.72
C GLY A 372 -11.34 -8.20 14.19
N VAL A 373 -10.55 -8.38 13.13
CA VAL A 373 -9.76 -7.30 12.50
C VAL A 373 -10.60 -6.50 11.51
N LEU A 374 -11.49 -7.19 10.78
CA LEU A 374 -12.36 -6.63 9.74
C LEU A 374 -13.81 -7.07 9.97
N GLU A 375 -14.79 -6.37 9.39
CA GLU A 375 -16.20 -6.76 9.42
C GLU A 375 -16.64 -7.48 8.13
N GLN A 376 -17.84 -8.07 8.16
CA GLN A 376 -18.37 -8.87 7.04
C GLN A 376 -18.41 -8.10 5.71
N ALA A 377 -18.64 -6.79 5.76
CA ALA A 377 -18.67 -5.95 4.55
C ALA A 377 -17.31 -5.89 3.84
N ASP A 378 -16.18 -6.00 4.55
CA ASP A 378 -14.87 -6.07 3.92
C ASP A 378 -14.62 -7.40 3.21
N VAL A 379 -15.15 -8.50 3.76
CA VAL A 379 -15.11 -9.81 3.08
C VAL A 379 -15.89 -9.72 1.77
N GLN A 380 -17.11 -9.19 1.80
CA GLN A 380 -17.93 -8.99 0.60
C GLN A 380 -17.27 -8.05 -0.41
N LEU A 381 -16.67 -6.95 0.07
CA LEU A 381 -15.93 -6.01 -0.77
C LEU A 381 -14.73 -6.69 -1.44
N SER A 382 -13.98 -7.54 -0.72
CA SER A 382 -12.84 -8.26 -1.29
C SER A 382 -13.22 -9.29 -2.36
N GLN A 383 -14.38 -9.94 -2.19
CA GLN A 383 -14.90 -10.88 -3.18
C GLN A 383 -15.32 -10.13 -4.46
N ALA A 384 -16.03 -9.01 -4.31
CA ALA A 384 -16.38 -8.13 -5.44
C ALA A 384 -15.14 -7.54 -6.12
N TRP A 385 -14.12 -7.16 -5.35
CA TRP A 385 -12.84 -6.68 -5.86
C TRP A 385 -12.13 -7.72 -6.72
N LEU A 386 -12.05 -8.97 -6.27
CA LEU A 386 -11.45 -10.05 -7.05
C LEU A 386 -12.24 -10.35 -8.33
N GLU A 387 -13.57 -10.35 -8.28
CA GLU A 387 -14.41 -10.49 -9.47
C GLU A 387 -14.20 -9.34 -10.47
N ASP A 388 -14.15 -8.11 -9.97
CA ASP A 388 -13.96 -6.94 -10.79
C ASP A 388 -12.57 -6.95 -11.43
N LEU A 389 -11.52 -7.34 -10.70
CA LEU A 389 -10.18 -7.54 -11.26
C LEU A 389 -10.19 -8.53 -12.43
N TYR A 390 -10.85 -9.67 -12.28
CA TYR A 390 -11.04 -10.60 -13.40
C TYR A 390 -11.80 -9.95 -14.55
N SER A 391 -12.88 -9.23 -14.24
CA SER A 391 -13.75 -8.59 -15.23
C SER A 391 -13.04 -7.48 -16.02
N VAL A 392 -12.02 -6.84 -15.45
CA VAL A 392 -11.18 -5.85 -16.14
C VAL A 392 -9.95 -6.46 -16.82
N GLY A 393 -9.81 -7.80 -16.80
CA GLY A 393 -8.72 -8.52 -17.47
C GLY A 393 -7.45 -8.71 -16.66
N TYR A 394 -7.50 -8.45 -15.35
CA TYR A 394 -6.42 -8.79 -14.43
C TYR A 394 -6.66 -10.17 -13.80
N ASN A 395 -5.73 -11.09 -13.97
CA ASN A 395 -5.81 -12.42 -13.35
C ASN A 395 -4.69 -12.57 -12.29
N PRO A 396 -5.06 -12.61 -10.99
CA PRO A 396 -4.10 -12.74 -9.89
C PRO A 396 -3.20 -14.00 -9.98
N ASN A 397 -3.67 -15.07 -10.61
CA ASN A 397 -2.90 -16.32 -10.74
C ASN A 397 -1.82 -16.26 -11.84
N SER A 398 -2.00 -15.43 -12.87
CA SER A 398 -1.06 -15.33 -14.01
C SER A 398 -0.01 -14.23 -13.83
N THR A 399 -0.15 -13.42 -12.79
CA THR A 399 0.81 -12.37 -12.43
C THR A 399 1.85 -12.85 -11.42
N GLY A 400 1.87 -14.16 -11.10
CA GLY A 400 2.84 -14.86 -10.26
C GLY A 400 4.14 -15.21 -10.98
#